data_AF-A0A7K5ASX4-F1
#
_entry.id   AF-A0A7K5ASX4-F1
#
_cell.length_a   1.000
_cell.length_b   1.000
_cell.length_c   1.000
_cell.angle_alpha   90.00
_cell.angle_beta   90.00
_cell.angle_gamma   90.00
#
_symmetry.space_group_name_H-M   'P 1'
#
loop_
_entity.id
_entity.type
_entity.pdbx_description
1 polymer ?
#
loop_
_entity_poly.entity_id
_entity_poly.type
_entity_poly.pdbx_seq_one_letter_code
_entity_poly.pdbx_strand_id
1 'polypeptide(L)'
;RSQGACLPHVMPEFLLEPEDYKIWIKVKKEKTILKVDRFGDEHIFVLEDSTFETMSKRTWTDVLLQIYKVFVLRRVSSRSRTDPSNLESLQNMPRIKSNLLASNIYSPYERTILTWLNKHYEENRKIVWKDCQKGGVPSRRWIVNFDRDLLDGLVLAAQVAAYCPYLIATHFIRMYTDPKTQQQFLHNCLIFVKALRAVGLNIDIKV
;
A
#
# COMPACT_ATOMS: atom_id res chain seq x y z
N ARG A 1 -1.62 10.22 -22.35
CA ARG A 1 -0.24 10.74 -22.23
C ARG A 1 0.41 10.10 -21.00
N SER A 2 1.51 9.39 -21.22
CA SER A 2 2.11 8.38 -20.34
C SER A 2 3.43 8.87 -19.75
N GLN A 3 3.38 9.79 -18.79
CA GLN A 3 4.55 10.22 -18.02
C GLN A 3 4.57 9.67 -16.59
N GLY A 4 3.76 8.63 -16.31
CA GLY A 4 3.72 7.99 -15.00
C GLY A 4 4.97 7.18 -14.64
N ALA A 5 6.12 7.43 -15.27
CA ALA A 5 7.40 6.79 -14.97
C ALA A 5 8.56 7.81 -14.89
N CYS A 6 8.26 9.12 -14.96
CA CYS A 6 9.28 10.14 -14.81
C CYS A 6 9.45 10.47 -13.32
N LEU A 7 10.60 10.11 -12.75
CA LEU A 7 11.03 10.50 -11.41
C LEU A 7 12.17 11.52 -11.57
N PRO A 8 11.88 12.79 -11.86
CA PRO A 8 12.91 13.78 -12.21
C PRO A 8 13.88 14.06 -11.05
N HIS A 9 13.45 13.78 -9.81
CA HIS A 9 14.27 13.92 -8.61
C HIS A 9 15.15 12.71 -8.32
N VAL A 10 14.95 11.58 -9.02
CA VAL A 10 15.77 10.37 -8.88
C VAL A 10 16.98 10.52 -9.79
N MET A 11 18.14 10.73 -9.17
CA MET A 11 19.41 10.79 -9.88
C MET A 11 20.02 9.37 -9.98
N PRO A 12 20.52 8.93 -11.15
CA PRO A 12 21.04 7.58 -11.35
C PRO A 12 22.19 7.20 -10.40
N GLU A 13 23.02 8.16 -10.00
CA GLU A 13 24.15 7.93 -9.09
C GLU A 13 23.71 7.44 -7.70
N PHE A 14 22.51 7.77 -7.24
CA PHE A 14 21.99 7.30 -5.97
C PHE A 14 21.42 5.89 -6.05
N LEU A 15 21.34 5.29 -7.24
CA LEU A 15 20.98 3.88 -7.43
C LEU A 15 22.18 2.94 -7.40
N LEU A 16 23.40 3.47 -7.38
CA LEU A 16 24.63 2.68 -7.31
C LEU A 16 24.82 2.06 -5.91
N GLU A 17 25.60 0.98 -5.85
CA GLU A 17 26.14 0.51 -4.57
C GLU A 17 27.13 1.53 -3.99
N PRO A 18 27.34 1.57 -2.65
CA PRO A 18 28.22 2.55 -2.03
C PRO A 18 29.65 2.57 -2.62
N GLU A 19 30.21 1.41 -2.94
CA GLU A 19 31.55 1.31 -3.54
C GLU A 19 31.56 1.78 -4.99
N ASP A 20 30.53 1.46 -5.76
CA ASP A 20 30.35 1.96 -7.13
C ASP A 20 30.14 3.46 -7.18
N TYR A 21 29.44 4.04 -6.20
CA TYR A 21 29.30 5.49 -6.06
C TYR A 21 30.64 6.18 -5.80
N LYS A 22 31.49 5.60 -4.95
CA LYS A 22 32.86 6.10 -4.70
C LYS A 22 33.70 6.06 -5.98
N ILE A 23 33.60 4.97 -6.76
CA ILE A 23 34.25 4.86 -8.07
C ILE A 23 33.71 5.92 -9.04
N TRP A 24 32.38 6.08 -9.10
CA TRP A 24 31.72 7.06 -9.95
C TRP A 24 32.15 8.49 -9.63
N ILE A 25 32.27 8.87 -8.34
CA ILE A 25 32.81 10.16 -7.93
C ILE A 25 34.24 10.35 -8.42
N LYS A 26 35.12 9.32 -8.29
CA LYS A 26 36.51 9.39 -8.75
C LYS A 26 36.57 9.66 -10.26
N VAL A 27 35.83 8.88 -11.04
CA VAL A 27 35.73 9.04 -12.51
C VAL A 27 35.18 10.41 -12.89
N LYS A 28 34.17 10.91 -12.16
CA LYS A 28 33.57 12.22 -12.41
C LYS A 28 34.57 13.35 -12.09
N LYS A 29 35.31 13.25 -10.99
CA LYS A 29 36.39 14.20 -10.62
C LYS A 29 37.48 14.25 -11.68
N GLU A 30 37.96 13.10 -12.15
CA GLU A 30 38.97 13.03 -13.22
C GLU A 30 38.46 13.67 -14.52
N LYS A 31 37.20 13.40 -14.91
CA LYS A 31 36.58 14.01 -16.10
C LYS A 31 36.33 15.52 -15.95
N THR A 32 36.02 16.00 -14.74
CA THR A 32 35.83 17.43 -14.48
C THR A 32 37.16 18.17 -14.46
N ILE A 33 38.23 17.59 -13.90
CA ILE A 33 39.59 18.16 -13.97
C ILE A 33 40.03 18.37 -15.44
N LEU A 34 39.73 17.41 -16.33
CA LEU A 34 39.99 17.53 -17.77
C LEU A 34 39.13 18.58 -18.50
N LYS A 35 38.01 19.04 -17.89
CA LYS A 35 37.08 20.02 -18.46
C LYS A 35 37.23 21.43 -17.89
N VAL A 36 37.67 21.56 -16.63
CA VAL A 36 37.91 22.86 -15.96
C VAL A 36 39.05 23.65 -16.62
N ASP A 37 39.94 22.98 -17.36
CA ASP A 37 40.93 23.62 -18.23
C ASP A 37 40.30 24.38 -19.43
N ARG A 38 38.98 24.29 -19.63
CA ARG A 38 38.27 24.98 -20.73
C ARG A 38 37.09 25.88 -20.31
N PHE A 39 36.33 25.59 -19.26
CA PHE A 39 35.27 26.48 -18.74
C PHE A 39 35.01 26.21 -17.24
N GLY A 40 34.82 27.28 -16.46
CA GLY A 40 34.94 27.28 -14.99
C GLY A 40 33.90 26.52 -14.15
N ASP A 41 34.37 26.11 -12.96
CA ASP A 41 33.71 25.65 -11.72
C ASP A 41 32.35 24.93 -11.78
N GLU A 42 32.39 23.62 -12.06
CA GLU A 42 31.40 22.67 -11.52
C GLU A 42 31.96 22.02 -10.24
N HIS A 43 31.60 22.55 -9.08
CA HIS A 43 31.93 21.90 -7.80
C HIS A 43 31.20 20.56 -7.67
N ILE A 44 31.96 19.45 -7.67
CA ILE A 44 31.42 18.12 -7.38
C ILE A 44 31.16 18.02 -5.87
N PHE A 45 29.88 18.09 -5.48
CA PHE A 45 29.47 17.83 -4.11
C PHE A 45 29.58 16.32 -3.82
N VAL A 46 30.52 15.94 -2.96
CA VAL A 46 30.69 14.56 -2.49
C VAL A 46 29.89 14.40 -1.21
N LEU A 47 28.94 13.47 -1.21
CA LEU A 47 28.19 13.13 -0.01
C LEU A 47 29.04 12.28 0.93
N GLU A 48 28.86 12.49 2.23
CA GLU A 48 29.31 11.56 3.26
C GLU A 48 28.57 10.22 3.10
N ASP A 49 29.22 9.10 3.43
CA ASP A 49 28.66 7.73 3.31
C ASP A 49 27.27 7.61 3.96
N SER A 50 27.06 8.20 5.15
CA SER A 50 25.78 8.19 5.87
C SER A 50 24.65 8.92 5.12
N THR A 51 25.00 10.03 4.46
CA THR A 51 24.08 10.84 3.67
C THR A 51 23.77 10.16 2.34
N PHE A 52 24.79 9.60 1.68
CA PHE A 52 24.61 8.80 0.47
C PHE A 52 23.67 7.63 0.72
N GLU A 53 23.87 6.86 1.79
CA GLU A 53 23.03 5.71 2.13
C GLU A 53 21.55 6.11 2.31
N THR A 54 21.31 7.24 2.97
CA THR A 54 19.95 7.78 3.15
C THR A 54 19.32 8.16 1.82
N MET A 55 20.07 8.84 0.95
CA MET A 55 19.62 9.24 -0.38
C MET A 55 19.38 8.02 -1.28
N SER A 56 20.27 7.03 -1.21
CA SER A 56 20.16 5.79 -1.98
C SER A 56 18.92 5.01 -1.59
N LYS A 57 18.69 4.80 -0.28
CA LYS A 57 17.47 4.16 0.23
C LYS A 57 16.21 4.85 -0.24
N ARG A 58 16.16 6.19 -0.16
CA ARG A 58 15.01 6.97 -0.61
C ARG A 58 14.78 6.80 -2.11
N THR A 59 15.85 6.91 -2.90
CA THR A 59 15.81 6.81 -4.37
C THR A 59 15.33 5.42 -4.80
N TRP A 60 15.88 4.36 -4.21
CA TRP A 60 15.43 2.98 -4.45
C TRP A 60 13.98 2.76 -4.04
N THR A 61 13.57 3.31 -2.89
CA THR A 61 12.18 3.22 -2.42
C THR A 61 11.23 3.87 -3.41
N ASP A 62 11.56 5.07 -3.91
CA ASP A 62 10.75 5.79 -4.90
C ASP A 62 10.64 5.03 -6.22
N VAL A 63 11.76 4.46 -6.72
CA VAL A 63 11.78 3.64 -7.93
C VAL A 63 10.92 2.37 -7.76
N LEU A 64 11.09 1.64 -6.67
CA LEU A 64 10.33 0.41 -6.40
C LEU A 64 8.83 0.71 -6.23
N LEU A 65 8.48 1.81 -5.55
CA LEU A 65 7.11 2.25 -5.41
C LEU A 65 6.51 2.63 -6.78
N GLN A 66 7.29 3.28 -7.64
CA GLN A 66 6.83 3.63 -8.98
C GLN A 66 6.61 2.38 -9.85
N ILE A 67 7.51 1.40 -9.77
CA ILE A 67 7.34 0.08 -10.40
C ILE A 67 6.04 -0.56 -9.92
N TYR A 68 5.79 -0.58 -8.60
CA TYR A 68 4.55 -1.12 -8.05
C TYR A 68 3.31 -0.39 -8.62
N LYS A 69 3.30 0.95 -8.61
CA LYS A 69 2.17 1.74 -9.11
C LYS A 69 1.88 1.47 -10.60
N VAL A 70 2.93 1.35 -11.41
CA VAL A 70 2.81 1.18 -12.87
C VAL A 70 2.47 -0.26 -13.26
N PHE A 71 3.09 -1.26 -12.61
CA PHE A 71 3.01 -2.65 -13.03
C PHE A 71 2.04 -3.50 -12.23
N VAL A 72 1.78 -3.16 -10.96
CA VAL A 72 0.90 -3.93 -10.08
C VAL A 72 -0.44 -3.20 -9.94
N LEU A 73 -0.43 -1.98 -9.41
CA LEU A 73 -1.64 -1.24 -9.12
C LEU A 73 -2.46 -0.94 -10.39
N ARG A 74 -1.79 -0.63 -11.50
CA ARG A 74 -2.45 -0.41 -12.81
C ARG A 74 -3.21 -1.64 -13.33
N ARG A 75 -2.86 -2.85 -12.90
CA ARG A 75 -3.56 -4.09 -13.28
C ARG A 75 -4.90 -4.25 -12.59
N VAL A 76 -5.16 -3.47 -11.53
CA VAL A 76 -6.48 -3.37 -10.91
C VAL A 76 -7.43 -2.71 -11.91
N SER A 77 -7.92 -3.51 -12.84
CA SER A 77 -8.91 -3.07 -13.81
C SER A 77 -10.22 -2.89 -13.06
N SER A 78 -10.91 -1.77 -13.29
CA SER A 78 -12.34 -1.71 -13.04
C SER A 78 -13.02 -2.62 -14.06
N ARG A 79 -12.88 -3.94 -13.88
CA ARG A 79 -13.78 -4.90 -14.51
C ARG A 79 -15.07 -4.74 -13.73
N SER A 80 -15.82 -3.68 -14.03
CA SER A 80 -17.20 -3.56 -13.63
C SER A 80 -17.93 -4.71 -14.32
N ARG A 81 -17.94 -5.88 -13.70
CA ARG A 81 -19.06 -6.78 -13.92
C ARG A 81 -20.26 -5.98 -13.47
N THR A 82 -21.00 -5.44 -14.43
CA THR A 82 -22.35 -4.92 -14.26
C THR A 82 -23.24 -6.09 -13.85
N ASP A 83 -23.03 -6.61 -12.64
CA ASP A 83 -24.05 -7.39 -11.96
C ASP A 83 -25.09 -6.37 -11.47
N PRO A 84 -26.38 -6.50 -11.83
CA PRO A 84 -27.44 -5.56 -11.45
C PRO A 84 -27.52 -5.31 -9.93
N SER A 85 -27.12 -6.29 -9.12
CA SER A 85 -27.03 -6.20 -7.66
C SER A 85 -25.99 -5.20 -7.14
N ASN A 86 -24.99 -4.82 -7.97
CA ASN A 86 -24.00 -3.81 -7.61
C ASN A 86 -24.61 -2.40 -7.57
N LEU A 87 -25.69 -2.14 -8.32
CA LEU A 87 -26.29 -0.81 -8.40
C LEU A 87 -27.12 -0.47 -7.15
N GLU A 88 -27.81 -1.46 -6.58
CA GLU A 88 -28.64 -1.28 -5.38
C GLU A 88 -27.82 -1.16 -4.09
N SER A 89 -26.70 -1.89 -3.96
CA SER A 89 -25.79 -1.74 -2.81
C SER A 89 -25.02 -0.42 -2.86
N LEU A 90 -24.67 0.08 -4.07
CA LEU A 90 -24.12 1.43 -4.26
C LEU A 90 -25.13 2.57 -4.00
N GLN A 91 -26.43 2.32 -4.12
CA GLN A 91 -27.48 3.31 -3.80
C GLN A 91 -27.71 3.46 -2.29
N ASN A 92 -27.53 2.38 -1.52
CA ASN A 92 -27.69 2.38 -0.06
C ASN A 92 -26.42 2.80 0.71
N MET A 93 -25.26 2.73 0.06
CA MET A 93 -24.09 3.47 0.52
C MET A 93 -24.29 4.94 0.16
N PRO A 94 -24.06 5.91 1.06
CA PRO A 94 -23.98 7.29 0.62
C PRO A 94 -22.90 7.29 -0.45
N ARG A 95 -23.30 7.49 -1.72
CA ARG A 95 -22.40 7.57 -2.88
C ARG A 95 -21.17 8.25 -2.37
N ILE A 96 -20.00 7.58 -2.42
CA ILE A 96 -18.70 8.22 -2.15
C ILE A 96 -18.89 9.62 -2.70
N LYS A 97 -19.04 10.62 -1.81
CA LYS A 97 -19.53 11.94 -2.25
C LYS A 97 -18.65 12.22 -3.44
N SER A 98 -19.24 12.51 -4.60
CA SER A 98 -18.46 12.82 -5.80
C SER A 98 -17.40 13.90 -5.51
N ASN A 99 -17.52 14.62 -4.38
CA ASN A 99 -16.52 15.50 -3.78
C ASN A 99 -15.23 14.84 -3.23
N LEU A 100 -15.16 13.52 -3.02
CA LEU A 100 -13.89 12.77 -2.83
C LEU A 100 -13.17 12.52 -4.16
N LEU A 101 -13.85 12.68 -5.31
CA LEU A 101 -13.20 12.68 -6.62
C LEU A 101 -12.27 13.91 -6.79
N ALA A 102 -12.45 14.95 -5.96
CA ALA A 102 -11.60 16.14 -5.91
C ALA A 102 -10.32 15.97 -5.07
N SER A 103 -10.18 14.89 -4.30
CA SER A 103 -8.93 14.62 -3.56
C SER A 103 -7.87 14.08 -4.51
N ASN A 104 -6.86 14.89 -4.80
CA ASN A 104 -5.68 14.54 -5.61
C ASN A 104 -4.74 13.51 -4.94
N ILE A 105 -5.12 12.97 -3.78
CA ILE A 105 -4.26 12.09 -2.97
C ILE A 105 -4.17 10.68 -3.55
N TYR A 106 -5.27 10.16 -4.13
CA TYR A 106 -5.32 8.77 -4.62
C TYR A 106 -5.58 8.70 -6.14
N SER A 107 -4.84 7.81 -6.78
CA SER A 107 -5.03 7.41 -8.17
C SER A 107 -6.39 6.71 -8.39
N PRO A 108 -6.88 6.63 -9.64
CA PRO A 108 -8.12 5.91 -9.96
C PRO A 108 -8.10 4.43 -9.52
N TYR A 109 -6.93 3.80 -9.56
CA TYR A 109 -6.73 2.40 -9.17
C TYR A 109 -6.85 2.21 -7.65
N GLU A 110 -6.22 3.08 -6.86
CA GLU A 110 -6.38 3.09 -5.39
C GLU A 110 -7.84 3.32 -4.99
N ARG A 111 -8.53 4.26 -5.66
CA ARG A 111 -9.97 4.50 -5.43
C ARG A 111 -10.82 3.28 -5.75
N THR A 112 -10.44 2.49 -6.76
CA THR A 112 -11.11 1.23 -7.08
C THR A 112 -10.95 0.23 -5.94
N ILE A 113 -9.75 0.10 -5.37
CA ILE A 113 -9.51 -0.76 -4.20
C ILE A 113 -10.31 -0.26 -2.99
N LEU A 114 -10.32 1.04 -2.69
CA LEU A 114 -11.11 1.59 -1.57
C LEU A 114 -12.61 1.28 -1.72
N THR A 115 -13.14 1.45 -2.94
CA THR A 115 -14.54 1.11 -3.25
C THR A 115 -14.82 -0.37 -3.02
N TRP A 116 -13.90 -1.23 -3.49
CA TRP A 116 -13.96 -2.67 -3.30
C TRP A 116 -13.94 -3.07 -1.81
N LEU A 117 -13.05 -2.50 -1.01
CA LEU A 117 -12.96 -2.73 0.44
C LEU A 117 -14.24 -2.33 1.17
N ASN A 118 -14.81 -1.16 0.87
CA ASN A 118 -16.07 -0.70 1.48
C ASN A 118 -17.22 -1.67 1.20
N LYS A 119 -17.36 -2.08 -0.08
CA LYS A 119 -18.41 -3.00 -0.50
C LYS A 119 -18.28 -4.33 0.24
N HIS A 120 -17.10 -4.96 0.16
CA HIS A 120 -16.89 -6.27 0.77
C HIS A 120 -17.02 -6.25 2.28
N TYR A 121 -16.55 -5.20 2.95
CA TYR A 121 -16.70 -5.09 4.40
C TYR A 121 -18.18 -5.02 4.83
N GLU A 122 -19.00 -4.17 4.21
CA GLU A 122 -20.42 -4.07 4.58
C GLU A 122 -21.18 -5.37 4.28
N GLU A 123 -20.89 -6.02 3.16
CA GLU A 123 -21.51 -7.30 2.78
C GLU A 123 -21.13 -8.43 3.76
N ASN A 124 -19.86 -8.50 4.16
CA ASN A 124 -19.34 -9.66 4.89
C ASN A 124 -19.35 -9.50 6.42
N ARG A 125 -19.36 -8.28 6.98
CA ARG A 125 -19.23 -8.10 8.45
C ARG A 125 -20.29 -8.84 9.27
N LYS A 126 -21.51 -8.96 8.75
CA LYS A 126 -22.61 -9.68 9.42
C LYS A 126 -22.49 -11.20 9.33
N ILE A 127 -21.76 -11.68 8.32
CA ILE A 127 -21.56 -13.11 8.05
C ILE A 127 -20.35 -13.60 8.86
N VAL A 128 -19.23 -12.89 8.76
CA VAL A 128 -17.95 -13.29 9.38
C VAL A 128 -18.01 -13.30 10.90
N TRP A 129 -18.73 -12.34 11.50
CA TRP A 129 -18.81 -12.21 12.96
C TRP A 129 -20.23 -12.45 13.49
N LYS A 130 -21.02 -13.29 12.80
CA LYS A 130 -22.34 -13.70 13.29
C LYS A 130 -22.26 -14.37 14.67
N ASP A 131 -21.27 -15.26 14.82
CA ASP A 131 -21.08 -16.09 16.02
C ASP A 131 -19.81 -15.68 16.80
N CYS A 132 -19.46 -14.39 16.80
CA CYS A 132 -18.18 -13.94 17.34
C CYS A 132 -18.04 -14.16 18.86
N GLN A 133 -16.82 -14.48 19.30
CA GLN A 133 -16.54 -14.74 20.71
C GLN A 133 -16.18 -13.47 21.52
N LYS A 134 -15.76 -12.40 20.84
CA LYS A 134 -15.18 -11.20 21.46
C LYS A 134 -15.86 -9.91 20.97
N GLY A 135 -17.15 -9.80 21.25
CA GLY A 135 -17.96 -8.63 20.94
C GLY A 135 -19.26 -9.01 20.24
N GLY A 136 -19.69 -8.18 19.29
CA GLY A 136 -20.83 -8.46 18.40
C GLY A 136 -20.46 -8.20 16.94
N VAL A 137 -21.45 -8.13 16.05
CA VAL A 137 -21.22 -7.71 14.66
C VAL A 137 -20.50 -6.35 14.63
N PRO A 138 -19.32 -6.23 13.97
CA PRO A 138 -18.61 -4.96 13.88
C PRO A 138 -19.49 -3.84 13.35
N SER A 139 -19.24 -2.62 13.82
CA SER A 139 -19.96 -1.43 13.38
C SER A 139 -19.77 -1.19 11.88
N ARG A 140 -20.76 -0.52 11.28
CA ARG A 140 -20.61 0.06 9.95
C ARG A 140 -19.49 1.09 10.03
N ARG A 141 -18.56 1.05 9.07
CA ARG A 141 -17.49 2.03 8.96
C ARG A 141 -17.27 2.38 7.50
N TRP A 142 -16.68 3.54 7.28
CA TRP A 142 -16.34 4.03 5.96
C TRP A 142 -14.82 4.01 5.78
N ILE A 143 -14.34 3.29 4.76
CA ILE A 143 -12.91 3.11 4.51
C ILE A 143 -12.47 4.13 3.44
N VAL A 144 -11.64 5.09 3.84
CA VAL A 144 -11.14 6.20 3.00
C VAL A 144 -9.62 6.23 2.88
N ASN A 145 -8.89 5.45 3.68
CA ASN A 145 -7.45 5.34 3.62
C ASN A 145 -6.98 3.88 3.83
N PHE A 146 -5.72 3.61 3.49
CA PHE A 146 -5.09 2.30 3.64
C PHE A 146 -4.34 2.12 4.97
N ASP A 147 -4.40 3.13 5.85
CA ASP A 147 -3.61 3.17 7.09
C ASP A 147 -4.51 2.93 8.30
N ARG A 148 -5.10 4.00 8.85
CA ARG A 148 -5.92 3.98 10.06
C ARG A 148 -7.15 3.10 9.92
N ASP A 149 -7.78 3.09 8.74
CA ASP A 149 -9.03 2.37 8.55
C ASP A 149 -8.83 0.85 8.44
N LEU A 150 -7.60 0.40 8.15
CA LEU A 150 -7.21 -1.00 8.06
C LEU A 150 -6.47 -1.50 9.31
N LEU A 151 -6.15 -0.60 10.24
CA LEU A 151 -5.26 -0.83 11.38
C LEU A 151 -5.72 -1.98 12.30
N ASP A 152 -7.03 -2.16 12.46
CA ASP A 152 -7.59 -3.18 13.34
C ASP A 152 -7.72 -4.57 12.72
N GLY A 153 -7.35 -4.71 11.43
CA GLY A 153 -7.38 -5.94 10.67
C GLY A 153 -8.78 -6.44 10.28
N LEU A 154 -9.87 -5.82 10.73
CA LEU A 154 -11.22 -6.34 10.49
C LEU A 154 -11.63 -6.19 9.01
N VAL A 155 -11.29 -5.07 8.37
CA VAL A 155 -11.58 -4.87 6.94
C VAL A 155 -10.87 -5.93 6.08
N LEU A 156 -9.60 -6.21 6.38
CA LEU A 156 -8.80 -7.21 5.68
C LEU A 156 -9.31 -8.64 5.94
N ALA A 157 -9.68 -8.95 7.19
CA ALA A 157 -10.27 -10.24 7.53
C ALA A 157 -11.61 -10.48 6.82
N ALA A 158 -12.48 -9.47 6.77
CA ALA A 158 -13.73 -9.54 6.03
C ALA A 158 -13.48 -9.82 4.53
N GLN A 159 -12.44 -9.21 3.97
CA GLN A 159 -12.08 -9.41 2.58
C GLN A 159 -11.60 -10.84 2.29
N VAL A 160 -10.72 -11.37 3.15
CA VAL A 160 -10.22 -12.75 3.00
C VAL A 160 -11.34 -13.75 3.24
N ALA A 161 -12.19 -13.52 4.23
CA ALA A 161 -13.33 -14.39 4.52
C ALA A 161 -14.33 -14.48 3.37
N ALA A 162 -14.50 -13.41 2.57
CA ALA A 162 -15.36 -13.42 1.39
C ALA A 162 -14.91 -14.48 0.34
N TYR A 163 -13.61 -14.76 0.25
CA TYR A 163 -13.07 -15.77 -0.67
C TYR A 163 -12.73 -17.10 0.02
N CYS A 164 -12.44 -17.07 1.31
CA CYS A 164 -12.08 -18.24 2.12
C CYS A 164 -12.99 -18.36 3.36
N PRO A 165 -14.30 -18.68 3.20
CA PRO A 165 -15.24 -18.68 4.33
C PRO A 165 -14.89 -19.70 5.43
N TYR A 166 -14.17 -20.76 5.10
CA TYR A 166 -13.70 -21.78 6.07
C TYR A 166 -12.74 -21.22 7.13
N LEU A 167 -12.13 -20.05 6.89
CA LEU A 167 -11.29 -19.36 7.87
C LEU A 167 -12.11 -18.67 8.97
N ILE A 168 -13.42 -18.47 8.76
CA ILE A 168 -14.27 -17.77 9.72
C ILE A 168 -14.30 -18.51 11.05
N ALA A 169 -14.72 -19.78 11.03
CA ALA A 169 -14.88 -20.60 12.23
C ALA A 169 -13.54 -20.93 12.92
N THR A 170 -12.44 -20.94 12.17
CA THR A 170 -11.11 -21.35 12.68
C THR A 170 -10.27 -20.17 13.17
N HIS A 171 -10.38 -19.01 12.52
CA HIS A 171 -9.53 -17.85 12.78
C HIS A 171 -10.36 -16.61 13.16
N PHE A 172 -11.20 -16.12 12.24
CA PHE A 172 -11.77 -14.76 12.36
C PHE A 172 -12.81 -14.60 13.47
N ILE A 173 -13.47 -15.68 13.89
CA ILE A 173 -14.41 -15.69 15.03
C ILE A 173 -13.78 -15.23 16.35
N ARG A 174 -12.44 -15.32 16.46
CA ARG A 174 -11.65 -14.99 17.65
C ARG A 174 -11.20 -13.53 17.70
N MET A 175 -11.42 -12.77 16.63
CA MET A 175 -11.00 -11.35 16.55
C MET A 175 -11.88 -10.47 17.44
N TYR A 176 -11.30 -9.41 17.98
CA TYR A 176 -12.05 -8.34 18.64
C TYR A 176 -12.80 -7.53 17.58
N THR A 177 -14.11 -7.40 17.73
CA THR A 177 -14.97 -6.72 16.73
C THR A 177 -15.17 -5.22 17.00
N ASP A 178 -14.88 -4.77 18.22
CA ASP A 178 -14.80 -3.36 18.64
C ASP A 178 -13.45 -3.12 19.37
N PRO A 179 -12.31 -3.22 18.66
CA PRO A 179 -11.01 -3.07 19.29
C PRO A 179 -10.72 -1.61 19.65
N LYS A 180 -10.22 -1.37 20.87
CA LYS A 180 -9.95 -0.03 21.43
C LYS A 180 -8.50 0.21 21.81
N THR A 181 -7.72 -0.87 21.93
CA THR A 181 -6.32 -0.79 22.38
C THR A 181 -5.38 -1.33 21.32
N GLN A 182 -4.13 -0.86 21.33
CA GLN A 182 -3.10 -1.33 20.41
C GLN A 182 -2.87 -2.84 20.51
N GLN A 183 -3.00 -3.40 21.71
CA GLN A 183 -2.89 -4.84 21.95
C GLN A 183 -4.01 -5.61 21.26
N GLN A 184 -5.23 -5.07 21.20
CA GLN A 184 -6.35 -5.68 20.49
C GLN A 184 -6.17 -5.58 18.97
N PHE A 185 -5.66 -4.45 18.45
CA PHE A 185 -5.29 -4.33 17.04
C PHE A 185 -4.22 -5.36 16.68
N LEU A 186 -3.16 -5.45 17.48
CA LEU A 186 -2.08 -6.42 17.28
C LEU A 186 -2.59 -7.87 17.32
N HIS A 187 -3.46 -8.19 18.29
CA HIS A 187 -4.08 -9.51 18.38
C HIS A 187 -4.84 -9.89 17.09
N ASN A 188 -5.65 -8.96 16.58
CA ASN A 188 -6.38 -9.14 15.34
C ASN A 188 -5.45 -9.33 14.14
N CYS A 189 -4.41 -8.50 14.01
CA CYS A 189 -3.42 -8.61 12.94
C CYS A 189 -2.67 -9.95 12.98
N LEU A 190 -2.34 -10.46 14.17
CA LEU A 190 -1.73 -11.79 14.32
C LEU A 190 -2.67 -12.93 13.89
N ILE A 191 -3.96 -12.83 14.19
CA ILE A 191 -4.96 -13.79 13.69
C ILE A 191 -5.03 -13.73 12.16
N PHE A 192 -5.08 -12.52 11.59
CA PHE A 192 -5.12 -12.30 10.16
C PHE A 192 -3.90 -12.88 9.43
N VAL A 193 -2.69 -12.62 9.93
CA VAL A 193 -1.46 -13.16 9.35
C VAL A 193 -1.41 -14.69 9.46
N LYS A 194 -1.86 -15.28 10.58
CA LYS A 194 -2.00 -16.74 10.69
C LYS A 194 -2.97 -17.31 9.65
N ALA A 195 -4.10 -16.62 9.43
CA ALA A 195 -5.08 -17.02 8.43
C ALA A 195 -4.51 -16.96 7.00
N LEU A 196 -3.74 -15.91 6.66
CA LEU A 196 -3.05 -15.80 5.38
C LEU A 196 -2.04 -16.93 5.16
N ARG A 197 -1.26 -17.29 6.19
CA ARG A 197 -0.34 -18.42 6.13
C ARG A 197 -1.06 -19.75 5.91
N ALA A 198 -2.22 -19.94 6.56
CA ALA A 198 -3.02 -21.16 6.41
C ALA A 198 -3.52 -21.38 4.98
N VAL A 199 -3.72 -20.31 4.19
CA VAL A 199 -4.14 -20.39 2.78
C VAL A 199 -2.98 -20.25 1.79
N GLY A 200 -1.73 -20.27 2.26
CA GLY A 200 -0.55 -20.15 1.41
C GLY A 200 -0.30 -18.74 0.85
N LEU A 201 -1.00 -17.71 1.34
CA LEU A 201 -0.77 -16.31 0.98
C LEU A 201 0.31 -15.70 1.88
N ASN A 202 1.54 -16.22 1.78
CA ASN A 202 2.66 -15.67 2.53
C ASN A 202 3.22 -14.43 1.81
N ILE A 203 2.79 -13.23 2.24
CA ILE A 203 3.24 -11.94 1.68
C ILE A 203 4.40 -11.36 2.53
N ASP A 204 5.14 -12.20 3.25
CA ASP A 204 6.24 -11.84 4.15
C ASP A 204 5.94 -10.66 5.10
N ILE A 205 4.67 -10.55 5.51
CA ILE A 205 4.22 -9.56 6.49
C ILE A 205 4.84 -9.92 7.85
N LYS A 206 5.76 -9.07 8.30
CA LYS A 206 6.34 -9.13 9.65
C LYS A 206 5.43 -8.34 10.60
N VAL A 207 5.04 -8.96 11.70
CA VAL A 207 4.26 -8.37 12.79
C VAL A 207 5.17 -8.12 13.96
#